data_AF-A0A949LKI5-F1
#
_entry.id   AF-A0A949LKI5-F1
#
_cell.length_a   1.000
_cell.length_b   1.000
_cell.length_c   1.000
_cell.angle_alpha   90.00
_cell.angle_beta   90.00
_cell.angle_gamma   90.00
#
_symmetry.space_group_name_H-M   'P 1'
#
loop_
_entity.id
_entity.type
_entity.pdbx_description
1 polymer ?
#
loop_
_entity_poly.entity_id
_entity_poly.type
_entity_poly.pdbx_seq_one_letter_code
_entity_poly.pdbx_strand_id
1 'polypeptide(L)'
;MAEVVSARSIMEKVEGRDDGNNSVIDLTMTLVDKKGKKRIRVMRSYSRDQGADEFGTMYFLKPADVKDTAFLNQSYGDKKKGDEQYLYLPALHKVKRIAGSDKTDSFMGSDLTYADMGHIDLDDFSFEILKEVYVRDEHVWVIRALPIDDSTINETGYIESIFFVQKNNYVVVRAIRKLKGGKKIKYTDVKALEKIDGIWTPTETHIFMKKGKKVVHQTILKNTSVKYNQEIDADLFKVNSFYRGL
;
A
#
# COMPACT_ATOMS: atom_id res chain seq x y z
N MET A 1 -25.04 -21.92 16.73
CA MET A 1 -24.95 -20.48 17.05
C MET A 1 -24.34 -19.80 15.85
N ALA A 2 -24.99 -18.79 15.26
CA ALA A 2 -24.39 -18.03 14.16
C ALA A 2 -23.15 -17.31 14.72
N GLU A 3 -22.00 -17.51 14.09
CA GLU A 3 -20.76 -16.84 14.45
C GLU A 3 -20.96 -15.32 14.34
N VAL A 4 -20.81 -14.61 15.46
CA VAL A 4 -20.90 -13.15 15.46
C VAL A 4 -19.67 -12.61 14.74
N VAL A 5 -19.86 -12.14 13.51
CA VAL A 5 -18.79 -11.54 12.71
C VAL A 5 -18.32 -10.27 13.41
N SER A 6 -17.07 -10.25 13.89
CA SER A 6 -16.46 -9.10 14.54
C SER A 6 -15.68 -8.26 13.53
N ALA A 7 -15.44 -6.98 13.83
CA ALA A 7 -14.62 -6.12 12.99
C ALA A 7 -13.20 -6.69 12.82
N ARG A 8 -12.63 -7.21 13.93
CA ARG A 8 -11.31 -7.84 13.95
C ARG A 8 -11.26 -9.07 13.05
N SER A 9 -12.24 -9.97 13.13
CA SER A 9 -12.24 -11.19 12.31
C SER A 9 -12.45 -10.91 10.82
N ILE A 10 -13.10 -9.79 10.46
CA ILE A 10 -13.13 -9.32 9.07
C ILE A 10 -11.73 -8.85 8.64
N MET A 11 -11.04 -8.05 9.46
CA MET A 11 -9.72 -7.54 9.12
C MET A 11 -8.65 -8.65 9.05
N GLU A 12 -8.76 -9.68 9.88
CA GLU A 12 -7.91 -10.89 9.77
C GLU A 12 -8.12 -11.61 8.42
N LYS A 13 -9.35 -11.60 7.88
CA LYS A 13 -9.63 -12.11 6.52
C LYS A 13 -9.18 -11.17 5.41
N VAL A 14 -9.08 -9.86 5.68
CA VAL A 14 -8.49 -8.88 4.75
C VAL A 14 -6.99 -9.12 4.63
N GLU A 15 -6.31 -9.34 5.76
CA GLU A 15 -4.89 -9.65 5.85
C GLU A 15 -4.59 -11.03 5.24
N GLY A 16 -5.30 -12.07 5.67
CA GLY A 16 -5.09 -13.45 5.20
C GLY A 16 -5.77 -13.82 3.88
N ARG A 17 -6.22 -12.84 3.08
CA ARG A 17 -6.77 -13.13 1.75
C ARG A 17 -5.65 -13.65 0.84
N ASP A 18 -5.99 -14.50 -0.12
CA ASP A 18 -5.04 -14.86 -1.17
C ASP A 18 -4.73 -13.64 -2.04
N ASP A 19 -3.48 -13.20 -2.02
CA ASP A 19 -2.94 -12.16 -2.89
C ASP A 19 -1.71 -12.61 -3.69
N GLY A 20 -1.46 -13.92 -3.70
CA GLY A 20 -0.45 -14.60 -4.49
C GLY A 20 0.93 -14.65 -3.86
N ASN A 21 1.45 -15.89 -3.68
CA ASN A 21 2.77 -16.18 -3.11
C ASN A 21 3.94 -15.42 -3.77
N ASN A 22 3.79 -15.02 -5.03
CA ASN A 22 4.70 -14.09 -5.69
C ASN A 22 4.01 -13.38 -6.84
N SER A 23 4.52 -12.20 -7.20
CA SER A 23 4.01 -11.45 -8.35
C SER A 23 5.09 -10.67 -9.08
N VAL A 24 4.87 -10.44 -10.37
CA VAL A 24 5.59 -9.45 -11.19
C VAL A 24 4.56 -8.50 -11.79
N ILE A 25 4.69 -7.22 -11.46
CA ILE A 25 3.72 -6.19 -11.86
C ILE A 25 4.43 -5.05 -12.58
N ASP A 26 4.03 -4.78 -13.82
CA ASP A 26 4.33 -3.51 -14.49
C ASP A 26 3.23 -2.52 -14.18
N LEU A 27 3.58 -1.35 -13.68
CA LEU A 27 2.60 -0.33 -13.31
C LEU A 27 3.01 1.09 -13.72
N THR A 28 1.99 1.92 -13.92
CA THR A 28 2.14 3.35 -14.13
C THR A 28 1.58 4.12 -12.94
N MET A 29 2.36 5.05 -12.41
CA MET A 29 1.96 6.00 -11.37
C MET A 29 1.89 7.41 -11.96
N THR A 30 0.69 8.00 -11.97
CA THR A 30 0.47 9.38 -12.41
C THR A 30 0.20 10.27 -11.22
N LEU A 31 1.06 11.24 -11.00
CA LEU A 31 0.94 12.29 -9.98
C LEU A 31 0.32 13.53 -10.62
N VAL A 32 -0.72 14.09 -10.00
CA VAL A 32 -1.44 15.27 -10.48
C VAL A 32 -1.47 16.32 -9.38
N ASP A 33 -0.86 17.48 -9.64
CA ASP A 33 -0.86 18.58 -8.69
C ASP A 33 -2.19 19.38 -8.73
N LYS A 34 -2.33 20.33 -7.80
CA LYS A 34 -3.50 21.24 -7.72
C LYS A 34 -3.76 22.08 -8.99
N LYS A 35 -2.78 22.22 -9.89
CA LYS A 35 -2.90 22.94 -11.17
C LYS A 35 -3.18 21.99 -12.34
N GLY A 36 -3.30 20.68 -12.09
CA GLY A 36 -3.49 19.67 -13.11
C GLY A 36 -2.21 19.23 -13.80
N LYS A 37 -1.02 19.69 -13.37
CA LYS A 37 0.25 19.25 -13.95
C LYS A 37 0.48 17.79 -13.60
N LYS A 38 0.78 16.99 -14.63
CA LYS A 38 1.02 15.55 -14.50
C LYS A 38 2.50 15.22 -14.47
N ARG A 39 2.89 14.28 -13.62
CA ARG A 39 4.16 13.54 -13.69
C ARG A 39 3.84 12.07 -13.75
N ILE A 40 4.41 11.35 -14.71
CA ILE A 40 4.12 9.94 -14.95
C ILE A 40 5.39 9.15 -14.69
N ARG A 41 5.27 8.08 -13.91
CA ARG A 41 6.35 7.14 -13.65
C ARG A 41 5.93 5.75 -14.08
N VAL A 42 6.89 5.02 -14.66
CA VAL A 42 6.72 3.61 -15.01
C VAL A 42 7.61 2.82 -14.07
N MET A 43 7.04 1.82 -13.41
CA MET A 43 7.76 0.98 -12.46
C MET A 43 7.48 -0.48 -12.77
N ARG A 44 8.38 -1.34 -12.31
CA ARG A 44 8.15 -2.77 -12.16
C ARG A 44 8.31 -3.13 -10.70
N SER A 45 7.36 -3.88 -10.15
CA SER A 45 7.45 -4.44 -8.82
C SER A 45 7.49 -5.96 -8.85
N TYR A 46 8.16 -6.52 -7.86
CA TYR A 46 8.24 -7.94 -7.57
C TYR A 46 7.81 -8.12 -6.12
N SER A 47 6.96 -9.11 -5.87
CA SER A 47 6.65 -9.56 -4.51
C SER A 47 6.92 -11.04 -4.38
N ARG A 48 7.23 -11.49 -3.17
CA ARG A 48 7.39 -12.90 -2.84
C ARG A 48 7.21 -13.13 -1.36
N ASP A 49 6.48 -14.19 -1.04
CA ASP A 49 6.33 -14.69 0.32
C ASP A 49 7.37 -15.78 0.60
N GLN A 50 7.80 -15.83 1.85
CA GLN A 50 8.66 -16.87 2.39
C GLN A 50 8.13 -17.30 3.77
N GLY A 51 7.14 -18.19 3.76
CA GLY A 51 6.44 -18.57 4.98
C GLY A 51 5.55 -17.41 5.45
N ALA A 52 5.86 -16.85 6.61
CA ALA A 52 5.16 -15.66 7.15
C ALA A 52 5.89 -14.34 6.84
N ASP A 53 7.02 -14.40 6.15
CA ASP A 53 7.74 -13.20 5.72
C ASP A 53 7.27 -12.78 4.33
N GLU A 54 7.11 -11.48 4.10
CA GLU A 54 6.67 -10.89 2.85
C GLU A 54 7.75 -9.93 2.34
N PHE A 55 8.22 -10.14 1.12
CA PHE A 55 9.25 -9.31 0.50
C PHE A 55 8.72 -8.62 -0.75
N GLY A 56 8.97 -7.32 -0.86
CA GLY A 56 8.57 -6.52 -2.00
C GLY A 56 9.71 -5.63 -2.50
N THR A 57 9.97 -5.62 -3.80
CA THR A 57 10.90 -4.67 -4.41
C THR A 57 10.25 -3.96 -5.58
N MET A 58 10.57 -2.68 -5.77
CA MET A 58 10.03 -1.85 -6.83
C MET A 58 11.14 -1.04 -7.49
N TYR A 59 11.24 -1.12 -8.80
CA TYR A 59 12.21 -0.40 -9.61
C TYR A 59 11.50 0.64 -10.48
N PHE A 60 11.99 1.87 -10.44
CA PHE A 60 11.54 2.95 -11.29
C PHE A 60 12.27 2.88 -12.64
N LEU A 61 11.51 2.66 -13.71
CA LEU A 61 12.04 2.49 -15.07
C LEU A 61 12.04 3.81 -15.85
N LYS A 62 11.06 4.68 -15.60
CA LYS A 62 10.89 5.99 -16.26
C LYS A 62 10.23 7.00 -15.31
N PRO A 63 10.44 8.33 -15.51
CA PRO A 63 11.35 8.97 -16.47
C PRO A 63 12.81 8.91 -16.02
N ALA A 64 13.72 9.50 -16.82
CA ALA A 64 15.17 9.47 -16.57
C ALA A 64 15.58 10.07 -15.22
N ASP A 65 14.80 10.99 -14.65
CA ASP A 65 15.07 11.65 -13.38
C ASP A 65 14.88 10.74 -12.15
N VAL A 66 14.11 9.66 -12.29
CA VAL A 66 13.89 8.64 -11.24
C VAL A 66 14.31 7.24 -11.69
N LYS A 67 14.82 7.10 -12.91
CA LYS A 67 15.25 5.81 -13.46
C LYS A 67 16.29 5.19 -12.51
N ASP A 68 16.16 3.89 -12.30
CA ASP A 68 17.03 3.06 -11.45
C ASP A 68 16.91 3.38 -9.95
N THR A 69 15.97 4.25 -9.54
CA THR A 69 15.54 4.29 -8.13
C THR A 69 14.89 2.96 -7.80
N ALA A 70 15.23 2.41 -6.64
CA ALA A 70 14.68 1.15 -6.17
C ALA A 70 14.17 1.30 -4.73
N PHE A 71 13.09 0.62 -4.43
CA PHE A 71 12.52 0.52 -3.09
C PHE A 71 12.43 -0.95 -2.70
N LEU A 72 12.85 -1.28 -1.48
CA LEU A 72 12.74 -2.61 -0.89
C LEU A 72 11.91 -2.48 0.39
N ASN A 73 10.95 -3.38 0.52
CA ASN A 73 10.21 -3.65 1.73
C ASN A 73 10.45 -5.11 2.13
N GLN A 74 10.74 -5.32 3.40
CA GLN A 74 10.83 -6.63 4.02
C GLN A 74 10.00 -6.63 5.29
N SER A 75 8.85 -7.29 5.23
CA SER A 75 7.97 -7.52 6.37
C SER A 75 8.22 -8.93 6.90
N TYR A 76 8.37 -9.05 8.22
CA TYR A 76 8.73 -10.30 8.86
C TYR A 76 7.61 -10.77 9.78
N GLY A 77 7.25 -12.05 9.70
CA GLY A 77 6.21 -12.61 10.57
C GLY A 77 6.60 -12.60 12.06
N ASP A 78 7.90 -12.56 12.35
CA ASP A 78 8.39 -12.26 13.70
C ASP A 78 8.29 -10.75 13.99
N LYS A 79 7.23 -10.39 14.72
CA LYS A 79 6.95 -9.02 15.18
C LYS A 79 8.13 -8.36 15.91
N LYS A 80 9.05 -9.14 16.51
CA LYS A 80 10.24 -8.58 17.19
C LYS A 80 11.30 -8.07 16.23
N LYS A 81 11.33 -8.58 15.00
CA LYS A 81 12.30 -8.18 13.97
C LYS A 81 11.91 -6.84 13.35
N GLY A 82 10.60 -6.62 13.19
CA GLY A 82 10.01 -5.40 12.64
C GLY A 82 10.31 -5.21 11.16
N ASP A 83 9.45 -4.45 10.49
CA ASP A 83 9.57 -4.21 9.05
C ASP A 83 10.79 -3.36 8.70
N GLU A 84 11.50 -3.77 7.66
CA GLU A 84 12.63 -3.01 7.10
C GLU A 84 12.29 -2.46 5.72
N GLN A 85 12.52 -1.15 5.56
CA GLN A 85 12.31 -0.45 4.30
C GLN A 85 13.57 0.29 3.88
N TYR A 86 13.92 0.20 2.60
CA TYR A 86 15.09 0.82 2.03
C TYR A 86 14.75 1.50 0.72
N LEU A 87 15.26 2.72 0.53
CA LEU A 87 15.17 3.47 -0.71
C LEU A 87 16.58 3.68 -1.27
N TYR A 88 16.84 3.20 -2.47
CA TYR A 88 18.06 3.47 -3.21
C TYR A 88 17.87 4.63 -4.17
N LEU A 89 18.74 5.63 -4.06
CA LEU A 89 18.77 6.80 -4.93
C LEU A 89 20.04 6.75 -5.80
N PRO A 90 19.93 6.43 -7.09
CA PRO A 90 21.09 6.20 -7.97
C PRO A 90 21.93 7.46 -8.15
N ALA A 91 21.29 8.63 -8.29
CA ALA A 91 21.98 9.91 -8.41
C ALA A 91 22.92 10.23 -7.23
N LEU A 92 22.69 9.62 -6.07
CA LEU A 92 23.50 9.79 -4.86
C LEU A 92 24.34 8.54 -4.54
N HIS A 93 24.21 7.46 -5.32
CA HIS A 93 24.75 6.14 -5.02
C HIS A 93 24.50 5.72 -3.56
N LYS A 94 23.32 6.06 -3.01
CA LYS A 94 23.03 5.93 -1.58
C LYS A 94 21.77 5.14 -1.32
N VAL A 95 21.86 4.23 -0.36
CA VAL A 95 20.71 3.57 0.26
C VAL A 95 20.32 4.35 1.52
N LYS A 96 19.05 4.74 1.61
CA LYS A 96 18.44 5.31 2.81
C LYS A 96 17.54 4.24 3.44
N ARG A 97 17.78 3.91 4.72
CA ARG A 97 16.82 3.15 5.53
C ARG A 97 15.64 4.06 5.91
N ILE A 98 14.42 3.56 5.77
CA ILE A 98 13.18 4.25 6.16
C ILE A 98 12.67 3.57 7.43
N ALA A 99 12.59 4.31 8.53
CA ALA A 99 12.22 3.77 9.84
C ALA A 99 11.48 4.81 10.71
N GLY A 100 10.68 4.34 11.66
CA GLY A 100 9.93 5.20 12.58
C GLY A 100 9.13 6.28 11.85
N SER A 101 9.30 7.55 12.23
CA SER A 101 8.56 8.67 11.63
C SER A 101 8.87 8.93 10.15
N ASP A 102 10.00 8.45 9.62
CA ASP A 102 10.29 8.55 8.18
C ASP A 102 9.26 7.78 7.35
N LYS A 103 8.58 6.79 7.95
CA LYS A 103 7.49 6.06 7.27
C LYS A 103 6.30 6.97 6.93
N THR A 104 6.16 8.11 7.59
CA THR A 104 5.10 9.11 7.30
C THR A 104 5.41 10.01 6.10
N ASP A 105 6.65 9.98 5.60
CA ASP A 105 7.04 10.76 4.42
C ASP A 105 6.35 10.24 3.16
N SER A 106 6.12 11.16 2.22
CA SER A 106 5.54 10.86 0.92
C SER A 106 6.43 9.88 0.14
N PHE A 107 5.84 8.77 -0.32
CA PHE A 107 6.49 7.81 -1.19
C PHE A 107 6.76 8.46 -2.54
N MET A 108 8.01 8.85 -2.76
CA MET A 108 8.49 9.49 -3.98
C MET A 108 7.64 10.70 -4.42
N GLY A 109 7.05 11.47 -3.52
CA GLY A 109 6.20 12.62 -3.90
C GLY A 109 4.78 12.26 -4.36
N SER A 110 4.34 11.02 -4.12
CA SER A 110 2.95 10.61 -4.30
C SER A 110 2.07 10.91 -3.08
N ASP A 111 0.78 10.61 -3.17
CA ASP A 111 -0.12 10.67 -2.03
C ASP A 111 0.04 9.47 -1.09
N LEU A 112 0.80 8.44 -1.47
CA LEU A 112 1.17 7.35 -0.58
C LEU A 112 2.28 7.81 0.36
N THR A 113 2.34 7.21 1.55
CA THR A 113 3.50 7.27 2.44
C THR A 113 4.28 5.97 2.39
N TYR A 114 5.52 5.95 2.91
CA TYR A 114 6.25 4.69 3.04
C TYR A 114 5.54 3.68 3.96
N ALA A 115 4.79 4.15 4.95
CA ALA A 115 3.90 3.31 5.77
C ALA A 115 2.82 2.62 4.93
N ASP A 116 2.30 3.25 3.87
CA ASP A 116 1.32 2.59 2.98
C ASP A 116 1.95 1.49 2.11
N MET A 117 3.28 1.46 2.01
CA MET A 117 4.04 0.46 1.26
C MET A 117 4.51 -0.70 2.14
N GLY A 118 4.13 -0.72 3.42
CA GLY A 118 4.47 -1.78 4.36
C GLY A 118 3.26 -2.53 4.88
N HIS A 119 3.55 -3.48 5.77
CA HIS A 119 2.54 -4.29 6.40
C HIS A 119 1.83 -3.50 7.51
N ILE A 120 0.56 -3.83 7.75
CA ILE A 120 -0.24 -3.26 8.83
C ILE A 120 -0.42 -4.33 9.89
N ASP A 121 0.21 -4.17 11.05
CA ASP A 121 -0.06 -5.04 12.19
C ASP A 121 -1.46 -4.75 12.75
N LEU A 122 -2.36 -5.73 12.69
CA LEU A 122 -3.72 -5.55 13.21
C LEU A 122 -3.77 -5.32 14.73
N ASP A 123 -2.74 -5.70 15.48
CA ASP A 123 -2.67 -5.49 16.93
C ASP A 123 -2.42 -4.01 17.29
N ASP A 124 -1.88 -3.22 16.35
CA ASP A 124 -1.67 -1.78 16.53
C ASP A 124 -2.97 -0.97 16.40
N PHE A 125 -4.10 -1.62 16.12
CA PHE A 125 -5.38 -0.98 15.86
C PHE A 125 -6.54 -1.64 16.60
N SER A 126 -7.47 -0.79 17.04
CA SER A 126 -8.82 -1.21 17.44
C SER A 126 -9.78 -1.05 16.25
N PHE A 127 -10.70 -2.01 16.08
CA PHE A 127 -11.61 -2.07 14.95
C PHE A 127 -13.08 -2.04 15.36
N GLU A 128 -13.90 -1.35 14.59
CA GLU A 128 -15.35 -1.27 14.79
C GLU A 128 -16.09 -1.29 13.46
N ILE A 129 -17.13 -2.12 13.35
CA ILE A 129 -18.05 -2.06 12.21
C ILE A 129 -18.99 -0.87 12.44
N LEU A 130 -18.89 0.15 11.58
CA LEU A 130 -19.75 1.32 11.67
C LEU A 130 -21.14 1.07 11.05
N LYS A 131 -21.15 0.39 9.90
CA LYS A 131 -22.35 0.08 9.10
C LYS A 131 -21.97 -0.79 7.90
N GLU A 132 -22.99 -1.18 7.15
CA GLU A 132 -22.87 -1.85 5.86
C GLU A 132 -23.50 -0.98 4.78
N VAL A 133 -22.88 -0.92 3.61
CA VAL A 133 -23.35 -0.11 2.48
C VAL A 133 -23.06 -0.82 1.15
N TYR A 134 -23.57 -0.28 0.06
CA TYR A 134 -23.16 -0.67 -1.29
C TYR A 134 -22.16 0.34 -1.86
N VAL A 135 -21.10 -0.16 -2.49
CA VAL A 135 -20.12 0.63 -3.24
C VAL A 135 -20.05 0.07 -4.66
N ARG A 136 -20.63 0.78 -5.65
CA ARG A 136 -20.72 0.32 -7.04
C ARG A 136 -21.29 -1.11 -7.11
N ASP A 137 -22.48 -1.29 -6.53
CA ASP A 137 -23.24 -2.55 -6.48
C ASP A 137 -22.62 -3.69 -5.64
N GLU A 138 -21.45 -3.46 -5.05
CA GLU A 138 -20.81 -4.42 -4.15
C GLU A 138 -21.17 -4.14 -2.69
N HIS A 139 -21.63 -5.15 -1.97
CA HIS A 139 -21.93 -5.06 -0.55
C HIS A 139 -20.62 -5.00 0.24
N VAL A 140 -20.45 -3.96 1.07
CA VAL A 140 -19.24 -3.75 1.86
C VAL A 140 -19.54 -3.52 3.34
N TRP A 141 -18.63 -3.96 4.20
CA TRP A 141 -18.53 -3.47 5.57
C TRP A 141 -17.78 -2.13 5.59
N VAL A 142 -18.27 -1.18 6.38
CA VAL A 142 -17.56 0.06 6.70
C VAL A 142 -16.94 -0.12 8.08
N ILE A 143 -15.62 -0.28 8.12
CA ILE A 143 -14.87 -0.57 9.34
C ILE A 143 -14.02 0.64 9.71
N ARG A 144 -14.16 1.12 10.94
CA ARG A 144 -13.26 2.10 11.54
C ARG A 144 -12.07 1.39 12.16
N ALA A 145 -10.87 1.91 11.95
CA ALA A 145 -9.64 1.52 12.62
C ALA A 145 -9.04 2.73 13.34
N LEU A 146 -8.78 2.59 14.64
CA LEU A 146 -8.11 3.61 15.46
C LEU A 146 -6.78 3.03 15.98
N PRO A 147 -5.65 3.72 15.76
CA PRO A 147 -4.38 3.37 16.40
C PRO A 147 -4.55 3.22 17.91
N ILE A 148 -3.93 2.21 18.51
CA ILE A 148 -4.04 1.99 19.97
C ILE A 148 -3.13 2.91 20.78
N ASP A 149 -2.07 3.45 20.16
CA ASP A 149 -1.09 4.32 20.83
C ASP A 149 -0.47 5.38 19.91
N ASP A 150 0.28 6.29 20.53
CA ASP A 150 1.01 7.36 19.82
C ASP A 150 2.15 6.81 18.95
N SER A 151 2.72 5.64 19.28
CA SER A 151 3.78 5.02 18.48
C SER A 151 3.25 4.68 17.09
N THR A 152 2.09 4.02 17.02
CA THR A 152 1.37 3.68 15.81
C THR A 152 1.01 4.94 15.01
N ILE A 153 0.55 6.01 15.69
CA ILE A 153 0.25 7.30 15.04
C ILE A 153 1.53 7.93 14.46
N ASN A 154 2.66 7.85 15.17
CA ASN A 154 3.93 8.41 14.75
C ASN A 154 4.54 7.66 13.57
N GLU A 155 4.37 6.34 13.53
CA GLU A 155 4.89 5.48 12.48
C GLU A 155 4.03 5.55 11.21
N THR A 156 2.71 5.45 11.35
CA THR A 156 1.79 5.40 10.21
C THR A 156 1.39 6.78 9.70
N GLY A 157 1.42 7.78 10.59
CA GLY A 157 0.96 9.13 10.30
C GLY A 157 -0.56 9.28 10.26
N TYR A 158 -1.32 8.26 10.72
CA TYR A 158 -2.78 8.26 10.73
C TYR A 158 -3.34 8.31 12.15
N ILE A 159 -4.43 9.05 12.34
CA ILE A 159 -5.17 9.10 13.62
C ILE A 159 -6.50 8.36 13.56
N GLU A 160 -6.99 8.07 12.35
CA GLU A 160 -8.20 7.28 12.11
C GLU A 160 -8.19 6.83 10.65
N SER A 161 -8.57 5.57 10.41
CA SER A 161 -8.85 5.03 9.10
C SER A 161 -10.28 4.49 9.04
N ILE A 162 -10.95 4.64 7.89
CA ILE A 162 -12.23 4.01 7.58
C ILE A 162 -12.03 3.18 6.32
N PHE A 163 -12.20 1.88 6.42
CA PHE A 163 -12.06 0.90 5.34
C PHE A 163 -13.43 0.44 4.86
N PHE A 164 -13.56 0.26 3.53
CA PHE A 164 -14.73 -0.30 2.89
C PHE A 164 -14.34 -1.66 2.33
N VAL A 165 -14.68 -2.72 3.06
CA VAL A 165 -14.26 -4.10 2.80
C VAL A 165 -15.37 -4.84 2.08
N GLN A 166 -15.10 -5.35 0.87
CA GLN A 166 -16.06 -6.17 0.13
C GLN A 166 -16.38 -7.48 0.85
N LYS A 167 -17.67 -7.82 0.91
CA LYS A 167 -18.14 -9.01 1.66
C LYS A 167 -17.80 -10.35 1.02
N ASN A 168 -17.71 -10.37 -0.29
CA ASN A 168 -17.51 -11.58 -1.09
C ASN A 168 -16.04 -12.01 -1.17
N ASN A 169 -15.09 -11.07 -1.07
CA ASN A 169 -13.67 -11.34 -1.31
C ASN A 169 -12.70 -10.63 -0.34
N TYR A 170 -13.23 -9.86 0.62
CA TYR A 170 -12.44 -9.14 1.63
C TYR A 170 -11.47 -8.08 1.08
N VAL A 171 -11.64 -7.62 -0.18
CA VAL A 171 -10.83 -6.54 -0.73
C VAL A 171 -11.28 -5.18 -0.18
N VAL A 172 -10.31 -4.38 0.29
CA VAL A 172 -10.55 -2.97 0.65
C VAL A 172 -10.67 -2.13 -0.63
N VAL A 173 -11.89 -1.80 -1.02
CA VAL A 173 -12.14 -1.05 -2.27
C VAL A 173 -12.17 0.46 -2.10
N ARG A 174 -12.34 0.95 -0.86
CA ARG A 174 -12.15 2.34 -0.50
C ARG A 174 -11.51 2.48 0.87
N ALA A 175 -10.76 3.55 1.07
CA ALA A 175 -10.28 3.97 2.37
C ALA A 175 -10.38 5.48 2.55
N ILE A 176 -10.64 5.92 3.78
CA ILE A 176 -10.58 7.33 4.20
C ILE A 176 -9.64 7.37 5.39
N ARG A 177 -8.53 8.10 5.30
CA ARG A 177 -7.54 8.20 6.38
C ARG A 177 -7.34 9.64 6.79
N LYS A 178 -7.53 9.92 8.08
CA LYS A 178 -7.22 11.22 8.69
C LYS A 178 -5.75 11.23 9.11
N LEU A 179 -5.01 12.20 8.59
CA LEU A 179 -3.57 12.31 8.86
C LEU A 179 -3.31 13.01 10.19
N LYS A 180 -2.20 12.65 10.83
CA LYS A 180 -1.64 13.36 11.98
C LYS A 180 -1.49 14.85 11.63
N GLY A 181 -1.93 15.72 12.54
CA GLY A 181 -2.02 17.17 12.32
C GLY A 181 -3.36 17.65 11.72
N GLY A 182 -4.30 16.75 11.41
CA GLY A 182 -5.74 17.01 11.25
C GLY A 182 -6.19 17.87 10.05
N LYS A 183 -5.26 18.43 9.27
CA LYS A 183 -5.57 19.37 8.18
C LYS A 183 -5.85 18.68 6.84
N LYS A 184 -5.46 17.42 6.69
CA LYS A 184 -5.54 16.67 5.43
C LYS A 184 -6.22 15.33 5.64
N ILE A 185 -6.99 14.92 4.64
CA ILE A 185 -7.63 13.60 4.57
C ILE A 185 -7.20 12.94 3.27
N LYS A 186 -6.69 11.72 3.38
CA LYS A 186 -6.36 10.85 2.24
C LYS A 186 -7.57 9.98 1.93
N TYR A 187 -7.89 9.88 0.65
CA TYR A 187 -8.92 8.98 0.15
C TYR A 187 -8.28 8.03 -0.85
N THR A 188 -8.62 6.75 -0.75
CA THR A 188 -8.27 5.71 -1.71
C THR A 188 -9.55 5.13 -2.29
N ASP A 189 -9.58 4.92 -3.61
CA ASP A 189 -10.70 4.31 -4.31
C ASP A 189 -10.17 3.38 -5.41
N VAL A 190 -10.39 2.08 -5.24
CA VAL A 190 -10.13 1.06 -6.26
C VAL A 190 -11.19 1.22 -7.34
N LYS A 191 -10.78 1.65 -8.53
CA LYS A 191 -11.66 1.91 -9.67
C LYS A 191 -11.91 0.66 -10.51
N ALA A 192 -10.92 -0.21 -10.60
CA ALA A 192 -11.00 -1.49 -11.30
C ALA A 192 -10.37 -2.59 -10.45
N LEU A 193 -11.08 -3.71 -10.36
CA LEU A 193 -10.71 -4.91 -9.62
C LEU A 193 -10.99 -6.10 -10.53
N GLU A 194 -9.97 -6.90 -10.79
CA GLU A 194 -10.04 -8.03 -11.71
C GLU A 194 -9.58 -9.30 -11.01
N LYS A 195 -10.03 -10.47 -11.48
CA LYS A 195 -9.54 -11.76 -10.99
C LYS A 195 -8.49 -12.29 -11.97
N ILE A 196 -7.22 -12.18 -11.62
CA ILE A 196 -6.06 -12.56 -12.44
C ILE A 196 -5.39 -13.77 -11.79
N ASP A 197 -5.23 -14.87 -12.52
CA ASP A 197 -4.70 -16.14 -11.99
C ASP A 197 -5.43 -16.65 -10.74
N GLY A 198 -6.74 -16.32 -10.61
CA GLY A 198 -7.56 -16.69 -9.45
C GLY A 198 -7.50 -15.69 -8.28
N ILE A 199 -6.64 -14.69 -8.35
CA ILE A 199 -6.40 -13.70 -7.30
C ILE A 199 -7.13 -12.39 -7.62
N TRP A 200 -7.77 -11.79 -6.62
CA TRP A 200 -8.42 -10.49 -6.77
C TRP A 200 -7.38 -9.36 -6.73
N THR A 201 -7.19 -8.71 -7.87
CA THR A 201 -6.12 -7.73 -8.09
C THR A 201 -6.70 -6.36 -8.47
N PRO A 202 -6.42 -5.30 -7.68
CA PRO A 202 -6.71 -3.93 -8.09
C PRO A 202 -5.90 -3.58 -9.36
N THR A 203 -6.58 -3.27 -10.46
CA THR A 203 -5.91 -2.87 -11.73
C THR A 203 -5.86 -1.36 -11.91
N GLU A 204 -6.75 -0.61 -11.25
CA GLU A 204 -6.70 0.85 -11.18
C GLU A 204 -7.10 1.37 -9.80
N THR A 205 -6.21 2.16 -9.18
CA THR A 205 -6.42 2.74 -7.85
C THR A 205 -6.18 4.24 -7.89
N HIS A 206 -7.14 5.01 -7.38
CA HIS A 206 -7.05 6.47 -7.28
C HIS A 206 -6.88 6.86 -5.83
N ILE A 207 -5.82 7.60 -5.54
CA ILE A 207 -5.56 8.17 -4.21
C ILE A 207 -5.59 9.69 -4.36
N PHE A 208 -6.29 10.39 -3.48
CA PHE A 208 -6.30 11.86 -3.49
C PHE A 208 -6.26 12.44 -2.09
N MET A 209 -5.53 13.54 -1.97
CA MET A 209 -5.38 14.29 -0.73
C MET A 209 -6.31 15.50 -0.75
N LYS A 210 -7.15 15.63 0.28
CA LYS A 210 -8.00 16.82 0.47
C LYS A 210 -7.53 17.67 1.63
N LYS A 211 -7.64 18.99 1.46
CA LYS A 211 -7.57 19.99 2.54
C LYS A 211 -8.89 20.76 2.54
N GLY A 212 -9.73 20.52 3.54
CA GLY A 212 -11.13 20.95 3.51
C GLY A 212 -11.87 20.33 2.30
N LYS A 213 -12.59 21.15 1.53
CA LYS A 213 -13.34 20.69 0.34
C LYS A 213 -12.49 20.55 -0.94
N LYS A 214 -11.23 20.97 -0.91
CA LYS A 214 -10.36 21.02 -2.11
C LYS A 214 -9.45 19.79 -2.18
N VAL A 215 -9.38 19.18 -3.36
CA VAL A 215 -8.30 18.23 -3.70
C VAL A 215 -7.03 19.04 -3.94
N VAL A 216 -5.94 18.66 -3.27
CA VAL A 216 -4.66 19.37 -3.35
C VAL A 216 -3.59 18.58 -4.12
N HIS A 217 -3.77 17.27 -4.23
CA HIS A 217 -2.91 16.37 -5.00
C HIS A 217 -3.66 15.04 -5.25
N GLN A 218 -3.30 14.34 -6.32
CA GLN A 218 -3.84 13.03 -6.68
C GLN A 218 -2.75 12.13 -7.25
N THR A 219 -2.85 10.83 -6.94
CA THR A 219 -2.01 9.74 -7.44
C THR A 219 -2.92 8.70 -8.06
N ILE A 220 -2.64 8.32 -9.30
CA ILE A 220 -3.36 7.27 -10.01
C ILE A 220 -2.37 6.14 -10.26
N LEU A 221 -2.68 4.95 -9.77
CA LEU A 221 -1.94 3.72 -10.04
C LEU A 221 -2.72 2.90 -11.06
N LYS A 222 -2.03 2.42 -12.09
CA LYS A 222 -2.57 1.46 -13.06
C LYS A 222 -1.61 0.31 -13.20
N ASN A 223 -2.05 -0.90 -12.86
CA ASN A 223 -1.31 -2.12 -13.12
C ASN A 223 -1.56 -2.52 -14.57
N THR A 224 -0.50 -2.47 -15.38
CA THR A 224 -0.55 -2.67 -16.84
C THR A 224 -0.24 -4.09 -17.27
N SER A 225 0.50 -4.84 -16.45
CA SER A 225 0.70 -6.29 -16.59
C SER A 225 0.85 -6.85 -15.18
N VAL A 226 0.08 -7.88 -14.85
CA VAL A 226 0.15 -8.59 -13.57
C VAL A 226 0.34 -10.07 -13.89
N LYS A 227 1.32 -10.69 -13.24
CA LYS A 227 1.58 -12.12 -13.34
C LYS A 227 1.87 -12.67 -11.96
N TYR A 228 1.19 -13.74 -11.58
CA TYR A 228 1.46 -14.48 -10.35
C TYR A 228 2.22 -15.77 -10.65
N ASN A 229 2.74 -16.44 -9.62
CA ASN A 229 3.36 -17.76 -9.74
C ASN A 229 4.54 -17.82 -10.72
N GLN A 230 5.34 -16.75 -10.76
CA GLN A 230 6.53 -16.63 -11.59
C GLN A 230 7.77 -17.14 -10.86
N GLU A 231 8.79 -17.56 -11.61
CA GLU A 231 10.12 -17.74 -11.05
C GLU A 231 10.79 -16.38 -10.87
N ILE A 232 11.16 -16.04 -9.62
CA ILE A 232 11.77 -14.76 -9.26
C ILE A 232 13.06 -15.02 -8.52
N ASP A 233 14.15 -14.39 -8.98
CA ASP A 233 15.45 -14.42 -8.31
C ASP A 233 15.33 -13.80 -6.90
N ALA A 234 15.70 -14.59 -5.89
CA ALA A 234 15.65 -14.18 -4.49
C ALA A 234 16.62 -13.03 -4.18
N ASP A 235 17.67 -12.82 -4.99
CA ASP A 235 18.59 -11.70 -4.81
C ASP A 235 17.90 -10.35 -4.99
N LEU A 236 16.81 -10.27 -5.78
CA LEU A 236 16.05 -9.02 -5.99
C LEU A 236 15.52 -8.41 -4.69
N PHE A 237 15.32 -9.23 -3.65
CA PHE A 237 14.79 -8.83 -2.35
C PHE A 237 15.87 -8.51 -1.30
N LYS A 238 17.12 -8.29 -1.73
CA LYS A 238 18.24 -7.90 -0.86
C LYS A 238 18.73 -6.51 -1.21
N VAL A 239 19.16 -5.73 -0.22
CA VAL A 239 19.69 -4.36 -0.44
C VAL A 239 20.80 -4.29 -1.50
N ASN A 240 21.62 -5.35 -1.63
CA ASN A 240 22.70 -5.38 -2.60
C ASN A 240 22.24 -5.45 -4.07
N SER A 241 20.99 -5.86 -4.35
CA SER A 241 20.45 -5.90 -5.72
C SER A 241 20.36 -4.51 -6.34
N PHE A 242 20.17 -3.48 -5.51
CA PHE A 242 20.05 -2.09 -5.95
C PHE A 242 21.23 -1.60 -6.79
N TYR A 243 22.44 -2.10 -6.52
CA TYR A 243 23.65 -1.70 -7.25
C TYR A 243 23.80 -2.38 -8.61
N ARG A 244 23.06 -3.46 -8.87
CA ARG A 244 23.10 -4.20 -10.15
C ARG A 244 22.14 -3.63 -11.17
N GLY A 245 21.10 -2.92 -10.72
CA GLY A 245 19.97 -2.54 -11.57
C GLY A 245 19.08 -3.74 -11.90
N LEU A 246 18.07 -3.50 -12.75
CA LEU A 246 17.32 -4.57 -13.43
C LEU A 246 18.05 -5.04 -14.69
#